data_AF-A0A7R7ZYM3-F1
#
_entry.id   AF-A0A7R7ZYM3-F1
#
_cell.length_a   1.000
_cell.length_b   1.000
_cell.length_c   1.000
_cell.angle_alpha   90.00
_cell.angle_beta   90.00
_cell.angle_gamma   90.00
#
_symmetry.space_group_name_H-M   'P 1'
#
loop_
_entity.id
_entity.type
_entity.pdbx_description
1 polymer ?
#
loop_
_entity_poly.entity_id
_entity_poly.type
_entity_poly.pdbx_seq_one_letter_code
_entity_poly.pdbx_strand_id
1 'polypeptide(L)'
;MQTRISNSLLIGAILGVVVLGYVSDMASRRAGLLFTSGLVTISTLMATLALQVHPSHNMLWYFVIVRGICGFGVGGEYPPSAAAGLEESDDFKRRYRGPVFVSFTTLMATTASPILMIIYLICLKATDNNLPVTFHAIYSIATILPAIIMVLRFFMTDSTLYHHSNFKRQRKPARFYWVLVRRYWKRLFTTSLAFFLYDFINFPNSIMSSTIISSLVKDGNIQTTAIWQVILAALPIPGVIVGAWLTNSIGRRYTGMAGFAGYVVLGFIIGGTYAKLSQHIAAFVVLYGLLQAFGHMGPGATIGLISTESFPTAMRGMGYSVATAFGRTGAAVGTQCFTPLQDAAGDSATFYLLGGVAILGMIVYWFLPESGKLDLEKEDRELEEYLAGHGFVMEKKY
;
A
#
# COMPACT_ATOMS: atom_id res chain seq x y z
N MET A 1 -14.47 -17.67 -7.29
CA MET A 1 -15.20 -16.46 -6.83
C MET A 1 -14.45 -15.69 -5.75
N GLN A 2 -13.82 -16.37 -4.78
CA GLN A 2 -12.99 -15.76 -3.72
C GLN A 2 -11.94 -14.77 -4.25
N THR A 3 -11.17 -15.16 -5.27
CA THR A 3 -10.17 -14.30 -5.92
C THR A 3 -10.78 -13.03 -6.54
N ARG A 4 -12.02 -13.10 -7.05
CA ARG A 4 -12.73 -11.94 -7.63
C ARG A 4 -13.12 -10.92 -6.56
N ILE A 5 -13.52 -11.38 -5.38
CA ILE A 5 -13.88 -10.53 -4.23
C ILE A 5 -12.64 -9.80 -3.69
N SER A 6 -11.48 -10.46 -3.64
CA SER A 6 -10.23 -9.83 -3.24
C SER A 6 -9.75 -8.81 -4.29
N ASN A 7 -9.83 -9.18 -5.58
CA ASN A 7 -9.33 -8.33 -6.67
C ASN A 7 -10.23 -7.12 -6.97
N SER A 8 -11.53 -7.15 -6.65
CA SER A 8 -12.39 -5.98 -6.89
C SER A 8 -11.96 -4.78 -6.07
N LEU A 9 -11.48 -4.98 -4.85
CA LEU A 9 -10.90 -3.92 -4.02
C LEU A 9 -9.62 -3.35 -4.65
N LEU A 10 -8.75 -4.21 -5.20
CA LEU A 10 -7.51 -3.78 -5.86
C LEU A 10 -7.81 -2.99 -7.15
N ILE A 11 -8.75 -3.46 -7.97
CA ILE A 11 -9.18 -2.77 -9.19
C ILE A 11 -9.82 -1.42 -8.85
N GLY A 12 -10.70 -1.40 -7.84
CA GLY A 12 -11.26 -0.17 -7.30
C GLY A 12 -10.15 0.81 -6.88
N ALA A 13 -9.13 0.32 -6.16
CA ALA A 13 -8.00 1.13 -5.73
C ALA A 13 -7.17 1.69 -6.89
N ILE A 14 -6.95 0.93 -7.96
CA ILE A 14 -6.28 1.43 -9.18
C ILE A 14 -7.06 2.63 -9.75
N LEU A 15 -8.37 2.47 -9.93
CA LEU A 15 -9.23 3.53 -10.46
C LEU A 15 -9.25 4.74 -9.51
N GLY A 16 -9.33 4.51 -8.20
CA GLY A 16 -9.32 5.55 -7.18
C GLY A 16 -8.02 6.36 -7.19
N VAL A 17 -6.86 5.69 -7.21
CA VAL A 17 -5.54 6.34 -7.26
C VAL A 17 -5.39 7.22 -8.50
N VAL A 18 -5.83 6.74 -9.67
CA VAL A 18 -5.71 7.46 -10.95
C VAL A 18 -6.68 8.63 -11.03
N VAL A 19 -7.96 8.39 -10.73
CA VAL A 19 -9.01 9.41 -10.86
C VAL A 19 -8.86 10.46 -9.76
N LEU A 20 -8.80 10.04 -8.50
CA LEU A 20 -8.80 10.97 -7.37
C LEU A 20 -7.43 11.57 -7.11
N GLY A 21 -6.34 10.94 -7.53
CA GLY A 21 -5.01 11.58 -7.55
C GLY A 21 -4.96 12.78 -8.49
N TYR A 22 -5.59 12.69 -9.66
CA TYR A 22 -5.72 13.82 -10.58
C TYR A 22 -6.64 14.92 -10.01
N VAL A 23 -7.78 14.53 -9.45
CA VAL A 23 -8.76 15.48 -8.88
C VAL A 23 -8.23 16.20 -7.64
N SER A 24 -7.48 15.50 -6.77
CA SER A 24 -6.88 16.09 -5.56
C SER A 24 -5.85 17.16 -5.88
N ASP A 25 -5.13 17.01 -6.99
CA ASP A 25 -4.14 17.98 -7.48
C ASP A 25 -4.79 19.21 -8.16
N MET A 26 -6.09 19.18 -8.45
CA MET A 26 -6.82 20.26 -9.13
C MET A 26 -7.80 21.02 -8.23
N ALA A 27 -8.56 20.33 -7.38
CA ALA A 27 -9.68 20.92 -6.64
C ALA A 27 -9.28 21.36 -5.23
N SER A 28 -9.10 20.42 -4.31
CA SER A 28 -8.65 20.64 -2.93
C SER A 28 -8.30 19.29 -2.32
N ARG A 29 -7.20 19.24 -1.56
CA ARG A 29 -6.76 18.01 -0.90
C ARG A 29 -7.73 17.59 0.19
N ARG A 30 -8.21 18.54 1.01
CA ARG A 30 -9.27 18.30 2.01
C ARG A 30 -10.56 17.75 1.38
N ALA A 31 -11.03 18.35 0.28
CA ALA A 31 -12.25 17.90 -0.38
C ALA A 31 -12.13 16.46 -0.92
N GLY A 32 -10.96 16.13 -1.51
CA GLY A 32 -10.65 14.78 -1.95
C GLY A 32 -10.64 13.78 -0.79
N LEU A 33 -9.96 14.12 0.32
CA LEU A 33 -9.88 13.28 1.52
C LEU A 33 -11.23 13.08 2.22
N LEU A 34 -12.10 14.09 2.22
CA LEU A 34 -13.47 13.97 2.73
C LEU A 34 -14.31 13.04 1.85
N PHE A 35 -14.22 13.19 0.53
CA PHE A 35 -14.93 12.34 -0.42
C PHE A 35 -14.50 10.86 -0.31
N THR A 36 -13.20 10.59 -0.21
CA THR A 36 -12.69 9.22 -0.06
C THR A 36 -13.12 8.57 1.24
N SER A 37 -13.02 9.29 2.37
CA SER A 37 -13.50 8.78 3.67
C SER A 37 -15.00 8.52 3.68
N GLY A 38 -15.79 9.38 3.01
CA GLY A 38 -17.22 9.17 2.84
C GLY A 38 -17.52 7.89 2.08
N LEU A 39 -16.83 7.67 0.95
CA LEU A 39 -16.95 6.43 0.17
C LEU A 39 -16.56 5.19 0.96
N VAL A 40 -15.46 5.23 1.72
CA VAL A 40 -15.04 4.12 2.58
C VAL A 40 -16.12 3.83 3.63
N THR A 41 -16.60 4.86 4.34
CA THR A 41 -17.63 4.71 5.39
C THR A 41 -18.94 4.12 4.83
N ILE A 42 -19.42 4.64 3.70
CA ILE A 42 -20.64 4.13 3.04
C ILE A 42 -20.42 2.69 2.59
N SER A 43 -19.27 2.38 1.98
CA SER A 43 -18.99 1.03 1.50
C SER A 43 -18.87 0.00 2.61
N THR A 44 -18.26 0.33 3.76
CA THR A 44 -18.17 -0.59 4.91
C THR A 44 -19.54 -0.80 5.54
N LEU A 45 -20.38 0.24 5.59
CA LEU A 45 -21.77 0.11 6.03
C LEU A 45 -22.56 -0.78 5.07
N MET A 46 -22.46 -0.57 3.75
CA MET A 46 -23.10 -1.42 2.75
C MET A 46 -22.64 -2.87 2.87
N ALA A 47 -21.38 -3.13 3.22
CA ALA A 47 -20.85 -4.48 3.39
C ALA A 47 -21.53 -5.26 4.52
N THR A 48 -22.08 -4.58 5.56
CA THR A 48 -22.86 -5.23 6.61
C THR A 48 -24.13 -5.89 6.09
N LEU A 49 -24.73 -5.35 5.02
CA LEU A 49 -25.96 -5.85 4.42
C LEU A 49 -25.73 -7.03 3.45
N ALA A 50 -24.47 -7.41 3.20
CA ALA A 50 -24.16 -8.41 2.18
C ALA A 50 -24.87 -9.75 2.41
N LEU A 51 -24.93 -10.22 3.67
CA LEU A 51 -25.54 -11.51 4.01
C LEU A 51 -27.07 -11.53 3.86
N GLN A 52 -27.72 -10.37 3.69
CA GLN A 52 -29.18 -10.27 3.46
C GLN A 52 -29.56 -10.42 1.98
N VAL A 53 -28.59 -10.38 1.07
CA VAL A 53 -28.84 -10.48 -0.36
C VAL A 53 -29.02 -11.95 -0.76
N HIS A 54 -30.20 -12.28 -1.29
CA HIS A 54 -30.50 -13.62 -1.79
C HIS A 54 -30.79 -13.58 -3.31
N PRO A 55 -30.44 -14.63 -4.08
CA PRO A 55 -29.67 -15.83 -3.71
C PRO A 55 -28.15 -15.55 -3.53
N SER A 56 -27.40 -16.54 -3.06
CA SER A 56 -25.95 -16.44 -2.75
C SER A 56 -25.10 -15.92 -3.90
N HIS A 57 -25.46 -16.19 -5.15
CA HIS A 57 -24.79 -15.62 -6.32
C HIS A 57 -24.88 -14.08 -6.35
N ASN A 58 -26.05 -13.52 -6.06
CA ASN A 58 -26.28 -12.07 -6.02
C ASN A 58 -25.56 -11.44 -4.83
N MET A 59 -25.50 -12.12 -3.68
CA MET A 59 -24.68 -11.69 -2.55
C MET A 59 -23.22 -11.52 -2.93
N LEU A 60 -22.65 -12.49 -3.64
CA LEU A 60 -21.23 -12.45 -4.02
C LEU A 60 -20.95 -11.30 -5.00
N TRP A 61 -21.87 -11.00 -5.93
CA TRP A 61 -21.75 -9.84 -6.83
C TRP A 61 -21.95 -8.51 -6.11
N TYR A 62 -22.94 -8.42 -5.22
CA TYR A 62 -23.15 -7.26 -4.36
C TYR A 62 -21.85 -6.94 -3.60
N PHE A 63 -21.24 -7.97 -3.00
CA PHE A 63 -20.01 -7.81 -2.25
C PHE A 63 -18.82 -7.42 -3.12
N VAL A 64 -18.73 -7.95 -4.35
CA VAL A 64 -17.73 -7.52 -5.34
C VAL A 64 -17.84 -6.02 -5.63
N ILE A 65 -19.06 -5.52 -5.86
CA ILE A 65 -19.34 -4.10 -6.15
C ILE A 65 -18.99 -3.23 -4.93
N VAL A 66 -19.48 -3.59 -3.75
CA VAL A 66 -19.22 -2.85 -2.50
C VAL A 66 -17.73 -2.79 -2.19
N ARG A 67 -17.00 -3.91 -2.33
CA ARG A 67 -15.54 -3.97 -2.19
C ARG A 67 -14.83 -3.09 -3.23
N GLY A 68 -15.35 -3.02 -4.46
CA GLY A 68 -14.83 -2.11 -5.49
C GLY A 68 -15.00 -0.64 -5.15
N ILE A 69 -16.17 -0.25 -4.61
CA ILE A 69 -16.41 1.13 -4.13
C ILE A 69 -15.47 1.45 -2.96
N CYS A 70 -15.33 0.52 -2.01
CA CYS A 70 -14.39 0.64 -0.90
C CYS A 70 -12.95 0.83 -1.42
N GLY A 71 -12.54 -0.01 -2.38
CA GLY A 71 -11.26 0.09 -3.06
C GLY A 71 -11.03 1.46 -3.70
N PHE A 72 -12.02 2.01 -4.40
CA PHE A 72 -11.94 3.33 -5.01
C PHE A 72 -11.71 4.44 -3.98
N GLY A 73 -12.44 4.41 -2.85
CA GLY A 73 -12.22 5.33 -1.74
C GLY A 73 -10.82 5.19 -1.14
N VAL A 74 -10.43 3.96 -0.78
CA VAL A 74 -9.10 3.65 -0.21
C VAL A 74 -7.98 4.09 -1.15
N GLY A 75 -8.09 3.81 -2.45
CA GLY A 75 -7.10 4.18 -3.46
C GLY A 75 -6.92 5.69 -3.61
N GLY A 76 -8.03 6.44 -3.61
CA GLY A 76 -7.97 7.90 -3.73
C GLY A 76 -7.33 8.61 -2.54
N GLU A 77 -7.24 7.95 -1.39
CA GLU A 77 -6.65 8.50 -0.17
C GLU A 77 -5.11 8.46 -0.17
N TYR A 78 -4.51 7.47 -0.84
CA TYR A 78 -3.05 7.28 -0.85
C TYR A 78 -2.27 8.48 -1.39
N PRO A 79 -2.59 9.04 -2.57
CA PRO A 79 -1.82 10.15 -3.13
C PRO A 79 -1.86 11.44 -2.31
N PRO A 80 -3.03 11.98 -1.91
CA PRO A 80 -3.07 13.23 -1.15
C PRO A 80 -2.44 13.08 0.24
N SER A 81 -2.61 11.92 0.92
CA SER A 81 -2.00 11.69 2.23
C SER A 81 -0.48 11.56 2.15
N ALA A 82 0.06 10.85 1.15
CA ALA A 82 1.50 10.72 0.97
C ALA A 82 2.17 12.06 0.63
N ALA A 83 1.53 12.88 -0.22
CA ALA A 83 2.03 14.21 -0.56
C ALA A 83 1.96 15.16 0.64
N ALA A 84 0.82 15.22 1.35
CA ALA A 84 0.65 16.10 2.51
C ALA A 84 1.64 15.76 3.64
N GLY A 85 1.75 14.49 4.01
CA GLY A 85 2.64 14.10 5.10
C GLY A 85 4.12 14.28 4.77
N LEU A 86 4.53 14.16 3.49
CA LEU A 86 5.91 14.47 3.10
C LEU A 86 6.19 15.98 3.20
N GLU A 87 5.29 16.81 2.68
CA GLU A 87 5.42 18.28 2.70
C GLU A 87 5.51 18.81 4.13
N GLU A 88 4.64 18.34 5.03
CA GLU A 88 4.69 18.72 6.45
C GLU A 88 5.98 18.23 7.15
N SER A 89 6.50 17.07 6.76
CA SER A 89 7.74 16.55 7.34
C SER A 89 9.00 17.31 6.87
N ASP A 90 8.95 17.93 5.69
CA ASP A 90 10.04 18.76 5.16
C ASP A 90 10.14 20.09 5.92
N ASP A 91 8.99 20.68 6.29
CA ASP A 91 8.88 21.90 7.12
C ASP A 91 9.46 21.72 8.52
N PHE A 92 9.33 20.53 9.13
CA PHE A 92 9.83 20.29 10.49
C PHE A 92 11.36 20.19 10.52
N LYS A 93 11.94 19.17 9.86
CA LYS A 93 13.40 18.96 9.72
C LYS A 93 13.68 17.99 8.57
N ARG A 94 14.33 18.46 7.49
CA ARG A 94 14.77 17.65 6.32
C ARG A 94 15.44 16.31 6.69
N ARG A 95 16.24 16.28 7.78
CA ARG A 95 16.91 15.06 8.27
C ARG A 95 15.95 13.95 8.69
N TYR A 96 14.77 14.27 9.23
CA TYR A 96 13.82 13.26 9.76
C TYR A 96 12.70 12.90 8.78
N ARG A 97 12.71 13.47 7.57
CA ARG A 97 11.71 13.24 6.51
C ARG A 97 11.44 11.76 6.26
N GLY A 98 12.50 10.96 6.08
CA GLY A 98 12.39 9.52 5.82
C GLY A 98 11.68 8.75 6.95
N PRO A 99 12.23 8.75 8.18
CA PRO A 99 11.61 8.06 9.31
C PRO A 99 10.17 8.53 9.61
N VAL A 100 9.89 9.83 9.50
CA VAL A 100 8.53 10.37 9.71
C VAL A 100 7.57 9.82 8.65
N PHE A 101 7.97 9.85 7.37
CA PHE A 101 7.19 9.27 6.28
C PHE A 101 6.89 7.78 6.49
N VAL A 102 7.91 6.99 6.84
CA VAL A 102 7.74 5.56 7.12
C VAL A 102 6.78 5.33 8.30
N SER A 103 6.81 6.19 9.30
CA SER A 103 5.99 6.08 10.51
C SER A 103 4.50 6.26 10.23
N PHE A 104 4.10 7.31 9.49
CA PHE A 104 2.68 7.54 9.20
C PHE A 104 2.14 6.71 8.04
N THR A 105 3.01 6.10 7.21
CA THR A 105 2.59 5.24 6.09
C THR A 105 2.68 3.75 6.46
N THR A 106 3.90 3.23 6.48
CA THR A 106 4.18 1.79 6.55
C THR A 106 3.99 1.25 7.95
N LEU A 107 4.43 1.99 8.98
CA LEU A 107 4.29 1.55 10.37
C LEU A 107 2.82 1.54 10.78
N MET A 108 2.04 2.57 10.41
CA MET A 108 0.60 2.59 10.62
C MET A 108 -0.10 1.41 9.94
N ALA A 109 0.16 1.17 8.65
CA ALA A 109 -0.44 0.05 7.91
C ALA A 109 -0.05 -1.32 8.52
N THR A 110 1.21 -1.48 8.92
CA THR A 110 1.72 -2.73 9.49
C THR A 110 1.15 -2.97 10.89
N THR A 111 0.99 -1.93 11.70
CA THR A 111 0.43 -2.04 13.06
C THR A 111 -1.09 -2.24 13.03
N ALA A 112 -1.78 -1.72 12.01
CA ALA A 112 -3.20 -1.97 11.81
C ALA A 112 -3.50 -3.46 11.56
N SER A 113 -2.60 -4.19 10.89
CA SER A 113 -2.79 -5.62 10.58
C SER A 113 -3.06 -6.49 11.83
N PRO A 114 -2.21 -6.52 12.87
CA PRO A 114 -2.49 -7.31 14.07
C PRO A 114 -3.67 -6.76 14.88
N ILE A 115 -3.91 -5.44 14.90
CA ILE A 115 -5.10 -4.87 15.56
C ILE A 115 -6.38 -5.44 14.93
N LEU A 116 -6.47 -5.45 13.60
CA LEU A 116 -7.62 -6.00 12.88
C LEU A 116 -7.75 -7.51 13.08
N MET A 117 -6.64 -8.26 13.13
CA MET A 117 -6.67 -9.70 13.44
C MET A 117 -7.08 -9.99 14.88
N ILE A 118 -6.72 -9.15 15.84
CA ILE A 118 -7.17 -9.25 17.24
C ILE A 118 -8.67 -8.97 17.32
N ILE A 119 -9.17 -7.93 16.65
CA ILE A 119 -10.62 -7.64 16.58
C ILE A 119 -11.35 -8.85 15.97
N TYR A 120 -10.84 -9.41 14.88
CA TYR A 120 -11.39 -10.63 14.27
C TYR A 120 -11.46 -11.79 15.28
N LEU A 121 -10.38 -12.06 16.00
CA LEU A 121 -10.31 -13.13 17.00
C LEU A 121 -11.27 -12.90 18.18
N ILE A 122 -11.40 -11.66 18.66
CA ILE A 122 -12.34 -11.29 19.73
C ILE A 122 -13.78 -11.53 19.28
N CYS A 123 -14.15 -11.05 18.08
CA CYS A 123 -15.49 -11.28 17.53
C CYS A 123 -15.78 -12.78 17.37
N LEU A 124 -14.80 -13.56 16.90
CA LEU A 124 -14.95 -15.00 16.68
C LEU A 124 -15.17 -15.75 18.01
N LYS A 125 -14.42 -15.40 19.06
CA LYS A 125 -14.59 -15.96 20.40
C LYS A 125 -15.89 -15.53 21.06
N ALA A 126 -16.26 -14.25 20.96
CA ALA A 126 -17.47 -13.71 21.58
C ALA A 126 -18.77 -14.27 20.98
N THR A 127 -18.70 -14.83 19.77
CA THR A 127 -19.84 -15.39 19.04
C THR A 127 -19.83 -16.92 18.98
N ASP A 128 -18.94 -17.58 19.74
CA ASP A 128 -18.78 -19.03 19.74
C ASP A 128 -18.69 -19.63 18.34
N ASN A 129 -17.88 -19.02 17.46
CA ASN A 129 -17.71 -19.37 16.03
C ASN A 129 -18.95 -19.21 15.14
N ASN A 130 -19.95 -18.42 15.54
CA ASN A 130 -21.08 -18.08 14.67
C ASN A 130 -20.68 -17.08 13.57
N LEU A 131 -20.21 -17.61 12.43
CA LEU A 131 -19.63 -16.84 11.32
C LEU A 131 -20.53 -15.71 10.79
N PRO A 132 -21.85 -15.88 10.60
CA PRO A 132 -22.74 -14.78 10.24
C PRO A 132 -22.69 -13.62 11.24
N VAL A 133 -22.79 -13.90 12.54
CA VAL A 133 -22.76 -12.85 13.57
C VAL A 133 -21.37 -12.22 13.64
N THR A 134 -20.31 -13.02 13.54
CA THR A 134 -18.93 -12.53 13.47
C THR A 134 -18.74 -11.58 12.28
N PHE A 135 -19.26 -11.92 11.09
CA PHE A 135 -19.17 -11.10 9.89
C PHE A 135 -19.82 -9.72 10.10
N HIS A 136 -21.04 -9.68 10.64
CA HIS A 136 -21.73 -8.42 10.91
C HIS A 136 -20.98 -7.59 11.96
N ALA A 137 -20.45 -8.22 13.01
CA ALA A 137 -19.69 -7.53 14.06
C ALA A 137 -18.42 -6.86 13.49
N ILE A 138 -17.62 -7.58 12.69
CA ILE A 138 -16.39 -7.04 12.09
C ILE A 138 -16.68 -5.83 11.21
N TYR A 139 -17.68 -5.93 10.32
CA TYR A 139 -18.01 -4.83 9.41
C TYR A 139 -18.65 -3.63 10.12
N SER A 140 -19.39 -3.88 11.20
CA SER A 140 -19.94 -2.81 12.05
C SER A 140 -18.81 -2.04 12.74
N ILE A 141 -17.85 -2.74 13.36
CA ILE A 141 -16.68 -2.14 14.00
C ILE A 141 -15.82 -1.41 12.96
N ALA A 142 -15.60 -2.02 11.79
CA ALA A 142 -14.82 -1.43 10.71
C ALA A 142 -15.41 -0.12 10.15
N THR A 143 -16.71 0.12 10.33
CA THR A 143 -17.37 1.36 9.88
C THR A 143 -17.15 2.53 10.85
N ILE A 144 -16.93 2.24 12.15
CA ILE A 144 -16.77 3.26 13.19
C ILE A 144 -15.52 4.12 12.93
N LEU A 145 -14.38 3.49 12.63
CA LEU A 145 -13.11 4.21 12.50
C LEU A 145 -13.09 5.19 11.30
N PRO A 146 -13.49 4.80 10.08
CA PRO A 146 -13.65 5.73 8.96
C PRO A 146 -14.67 6.84 9.24
N ALA A 147 -15.77 6.55 9.95
CA ALA A 147 -16.75 7.56 10.32
C ALA A 147 -16.16 8.62 11.26
N ILE A 148 -15.39 8.21 12.28
CA ILE A 148 -14.68 9.14 13.18
C ILE A 148 -13.67 9.98 12.37
N ILE A 149 -12.87 9.35 11.51
CA ILE A 149 -11.88 10.06 10.68
C ILE A 149 -12.57 11.05 9.73
N MET A 150 -13.72 10.69 9.16
CA MET A 150 -14.51 11.59 8.32
C MET A 150 -14.96 12.83 9.12
N VAL A 151 -15.42 12.65 10.36
CA VAL A 151 -15.76 13.77 11.26
C VAL A 151 -14.53 14.64 11.54
N LEU A 152 -13.39 14.04 11.87
CA LEU A 152 -12.15 14.77 12.13
C LEU A 152 -11.66 15.55 10.89
N ARG A 153 -11.86 15.02 9.68
CA ARG A 153 -11.51 15.70 8.42
C ARG A 153 -12.34 16.94 8.13
N PHE A 154 -13.52 17.09 8.74
CA PHE A 154 -14.25 18.36 8.66
C PHE A 154 -13.52 19.49 9.38
N PHE A 155 -12.61 19.20 10.31
CA PHE A 155 -11.83 20.22 11.02
C PHE A 155 -10.42 20.41 10.44
N MET A 156 -10.04 19.66 9.40
CA MET A 156 -8.73 19.75 8.79
C MET A 156 -8.59 20.97 7.87
N THR A 157 -7.43 21.60 7.88
CA THR A 157 -7.05 22.68 6.95
C THR A 157 -6.10 22.15 5.88
N ASP A 158 -6.14 22.73 4.67
CA ASP A 158 -5.18 22.39 3.60
C ASP A 158 -3.77 22.89 3.99
N SER A 159 -2.72 22.16 3.57
CA SER A 159 -1.31 22.48 3.88
C SER A 159 -0.86 23.82 3.26
N THR A 160 0.01 24.56 3.96
CA THR A 160 0.54 25.86 3.52
C THR A 160 1.29 25.77 2.19
N LEU A 161 2.17 24.77 2.02
CA LEU A 161 2.88 24.48 0.77
C LEU A 161 1.94 24.27 -0.43
N TYR A 162 0.75 23.69 -0.23
CA TYR A 162 -0.24 23.53 -1.30
C TYR A 162 -0.86 24.87 -1.70
N HIS A 163 -1.04 25.80 -0.77
CA HIS A 163 -1.51 27.17 -1.03
C HIS A 163 -0.46 28.06 -1.70
N HIS A 164 0.82 27.81 -1.42
CA HIS A 164 1.95 28.53 -2.00
C HIS A 164 2.42 27.95 -3.36
N SER A 165 2.02 26.72 -3.72
CA SER A 165 2.32 26.18 -5.04
C SER A 165 1.64 27.00 -6.15
N ASN A 166 2.44 27.54 -7.08
CA ASN A 166 1.97 28.36 -8.20
C ASN A 166 1.10 27.57 -9.22
N PHE A 167 0.94 26.26 -9.02
CA PHE A 167 0.29 25.33 -9.95
C PHE A 167 -1.24 25.25 -9.83
N LYS A 168 -1.86 25.87 -8.81
CA LYS A 168 -3.33 25.86 -8.61
C LYS A 168 -4.10 26.66 -9.66
N ARG A 169 -3.53 27.75 -10.16
CA ARG A 169 -4.25 28.73 -11.01
C ARG A 169 -3.98 28.57 -12.50
N GLN A 170 -3.07 27.68 -12.89
CA GLN A 170 -2.73 27.49 -14.29
C GLN A 170 -3.63 26.45 -14.96
N ARG A 171 -4.08 26.77 -16.18
CA ARG A 171 -4.63 25.75 -17.08
C ARG A 171 -3.52 24.76 -17.41
N LYS A 172 -3.76 23.47 -17.13
CA LYS A 172 -2.83 22.37 -17.41
C LYS A 172 -3.30 21.63 -18.69
N PRO A 173 -2.98 22.12 -19.90
CA PRO A 173 -3.32 21.41 -21.13
C PRO A 173 -2.58 20.07 -21.20
N ALA A 174 -3.03 19.13 -22.03
CA ALA A 174 -2.36 17.83 -22.20
C ALA A 174 -0.86 17.95 -22.52
N ARG A 175 -0.46 19.01 -23.24
CA ARG A 175 0.94 19.34 -23.54
C ARG A 175 1.79 19.54 -22.28
N PHE A 176 1.23 20.11 -21.21
CA PHE A 176 1.92 20.30 -19.93
C PHE A 176 2.33 18.95 -19.32
N TYR A 177 1.37 18.03 -19.22
CA TYR A 177 1.64 16.68 -18.70
C TYR A 177 2.64 15.91 -19.57
N TRP A 178 2.57 16.06 -20.89
CA TRP A 178 3.52 15.42 -21.80
C TRP A 178 4.96 15.91 -21.59
N VAL A 179 5.15 17.22 -21.38
CA VAL A 179 6.47 17.82 -21.08
C VAL A 179 7.04 17.28 -19.75
N LEU A 180 6.18 17.16 -18.72
CA LEU A 180 6.56 16.57 -17.43
C LEU A 180 6.95 15.10 -17.55
N VAL A 181 6.13 14.29 -18.22
CA VAL A 181 6.41 12.87 -18.47
C VAL A 181 7.72 12.73 -19.23
N ARG A 182 7.95 13.52 -20.28
CA ARG A 182 9.19 13.45 -21.06
C ARG A 182 10.45 13.78 -20.23
N ARG A 183 10.36 14.67 -19.24
CA ARG A 183 11.48 14.96 -18.34
C ARG A 183 11.70 13.86 -17.31
N TYR A 184 10.63 13.34 -16.71
CA TYR A 184 10.70 12.44 -15.55
C TYR A 184 10.40 10.96 -15.86
N TRP A 185 10.29 10.56 -17.13
CA TRP A 185 9.87 9.20 -17.52
C TRP A 185 10.75 8.10 -16.90
N LYS A 186 12.07 8.32 -16.76
CA LYS A 186 12.96 7.34 -16.12
C LYS A 186 12.60 7.13 -14.65
N ARG A 187 12.43 8.23 -13.90
CA ARG A 187 12.02 8.17 -12.49
C ARG A 187 10.66 7.49 -12.38
N LEU A 188 9.70 7.90 -13.19
CA LEU A 188 8.35 7.32 -13.25
C LEU A 188 8.34 5.83 -13.56
N PHE A 189 9.11 5.39 -14.56
CA PHE A 189 9.20 3.99 -14.95
C PHE A 189 9.83 3.15 -13.84
N THR A 190 10.97 3.59 -13.30
CA THR A 190 11.68 2.85 -12.24
C THR A 190 10.87 2.75 -10.94
N THR A 191 10.23 3.83 -10.49
CA THR A 191 9.39 3.81 -9.28
C THR A 191 8.13 2.97 -9.48
N SER A 192 7.50 3.06 -10.65
CA SER A 192 6.32 2.25 -10.98
C SER A 192 6.65 0.75 -11.06
N LEU A 193 7.78 0.40 -11.69
CA LEU A 193 8.21 -0.98 -11.79
C LEU A 193 8.60 -1.56 -10.43
N ALA A 194 9.28 -0.76 -9.59
CA ALA A 194 9.57 -1.16 -8.22
C ALA A 194 8.26 -1.42 -7.44
N PHE A 195 7.26 -0.54 -7.58
CA PHE A 195 5.97 -0.66 -6.88
C PHE A 195 5.25 -1.92 -7.33
N PHE A 196 5.23 -2.17 -8.64
CA PHE A 196 4.67 -3.38 -9.22
C PHE A 196 5.31 -4.64 -8.63
N LEU A 197 6.65 -4.73 -8.61
CA LEU A 197 7.36 -5.91 -8.13
C LEU A 197 7.17 -6.15 -6.63
N TYR A 198 7.17 -5.09 -5.82
CA TYR A 198 6.92 -5.23 -4.39
C TYR A 198 5.48 -5.66 -4.10
N ASP A 199 4.49 -4.98 -4.68
CA ASP A 199 3.07 -5.31 -4.44
C ASP A 199 2.70 -6.69 -5.03
N PHE A 200 3.35 -7.13 -6.12
CA PHE A 200 3.23 -8.49 -6.66
C PHE A 200 3.61 -9.56 -5.63
N ILE A 201 4.59 -9.28 -4.76
CA ILE A 201 5.04 -10.19 -3.69
C ILE A 201 4.16 -10.00 -2.44
N ASN A 202 3.98 -8.75 -2.01
CA ASN A 202 3.45 -8.43 -0.69
C ASN A 202 1.96 -8.77 -0.56
N PHE A 203 1.13 -8.37 -1.53
CA PHE A 203 -0.32 -8.57 -1.44
C PHE A 203 -0.73 -10.03 -1.43
N PRO A 204 -0.24 -10.89 -2.34
CA PRO A 204 -0.59 -12.31 -2.32
C PRO A 204 -0.18 -12.97 -1.01
N ASN A 205 1.00 -12.64 -0.49
CA ASN A 205 1.46 -13.12 0.81
C ASN A 205 0.48 -12.76 1.93
N SER A 206 0.06 -11.49 2.01
CA SER A 206 -0.87 -11.06 3.06
C SER A 206 -2.29 -11.62 2.88
N ILE A 207 -2.80 -11.74 1.66
CA ILE A 207 -4.18 -12.23 1.42
C ILE A 207 -4.23 -13.75 1.61
N MET A 208 -3.22 -14.48 1.15
CA MET A 208 -3.17 -15.95 1.17
C MET A 208 -2.57 -16.53 2.45
N SER A 209 -1.98 -15.72 3.34
CA SER A 209 -1.42 -16.18 4.63
C SER A 209 -2.44 -16.97 5.45
N SER A 210 -3.71 -16.56 5.43
CA SER A 210 -4.83 -17.24 6.10
C SER A 210 -5.06 -18.64 5.59
N THR A 211 -4.99 -18.83 4.27
CA THR A 211 -5.19 -20.11 3.58
C THR A 211 -4.00 -21.04 3.81
N ILE A 212 -2.78 -20.50 3.74
CA ILE A 212 -1.55 -21.28 4.01
C ILE A 212 -1.51 -21.70 5.48
N ILE A 213 -1.83 -20.83 6.42
CA ILE A 213 -1.83 -21.21 7.84
C ILE A 213 -2.96 -22.19 8.14
N SER A 214 -4.15 -22.02 7.54
CA SER A 214 -5.25 -22.96 7.76
C SER A 214 -4.95 -24.37 7.25
N SER A 215 -4.17 -24.51 6.16
CA SER A 215 -3.76 -25.82 5.66
C SER A 215 -2.74 -26.52 6.55
N LEU A 216 -2.01 -25.76 7.40
CA LEU A 216 -1.03 -26.28 8.34
C LEU A 216 -1.61 -26.57 9.74
N VAL A 217 -2.79 -26.04 10.07
CA VAL A 217 -3.47 -26.30 11.35
C VAL A 217 -4.19 -27.65 11.28
N LYS A 218 -3.67 -28.64 12.02
CA LYS A 218 -4.18 -30.02 12.04
C LYS A 218 -5.60 -30.15 12.60
N ASP A 219 -5.98 -29.25 13.52
CA ASP A 219 -7.27 -29.32 14.23
C ASP A 219 -8.45 -28.78 13.40
N GLY A 220 -8.19 -28.16 12.23
CA GLY A 220 -9.22 -27.51 11.40
C GLY A 220 -9.93 -26.32 12.07
N ASN A 221 -9.54 -25.95 13.29
CA ASN A 221 -10.20 -24.91 14.06
C ASN A 221 -9.82 -23.51 13.55
N ILE A 222 -10.83 -22.73 13.16
CA ILE A 222 -10.69 -21.35 12.67
C ILE A 222 -10.07 -20.45 13.74
N GLN A 223 -10.36 -20.67 15.02
CA GLN A 223 -9.77 -19.90 16.11
C GLN A 223 -8.26 -20.11 16.21
N THR A 224 -7.80 -21.35 16.07
CA THR A 224 -6.36 -21.68 16.07
C THR A 224 -5.66 -21.00 14.89
N THR A 225 -6.28 -21.03 13.71
CA THR A 225 -5.79 -20.31 12.52
C THR A 225 -5.70 -18.81 12.79
N ALA A 226 -6.72 -18.21 13.40
CA ALA A 226 -6.75 -16.79 13.73
C ALA A 226 -5.66 -16.40 14.74
N ILE A 227 -5.37 -17.23 15.74
CA ILE A 227 -4.27 -17.01 16.69
C ILE A 227 -2.93 -16.95 15.96
N TRP A 228 -2.65 -17.90 15.07
CA TRP A 228 -1.43 -17.88 14.26
C TRP A 228 -1.36 -16.67 13.32
N GLN A 229 -2.49 -16.19 12.79
CA GLN A 229 -2.53 -14.94 12.02
C GLN A 229 -2.19 -13.71 12.86
N VAL A 230 -2.67 -13.63 14.12
CA VAL A 230 -2.30 -12.51 15.02
C VAL A 230 -0.80 -12.48 15.24
N ILE A 231 -0.19 -13.66 15.50
CA ILE A 231 1.26 -13.77 15.69
C ILE A 231 1.99 -13.33 14.42
N LEU A 232 1.59 -13.87 13.26
CA LEU A 232 2.19 -13.53 11.98
C LEU A 232 2.08 -12.03 11.68
N ALA A 233 0.94 -11.40 11.97
CA ALA A 233 0.70 -9.99 11.71
C ALA A 233 1.51 -9.05 12.61
N ALA A 234 1.91 -9.49 13.80
CA ALA A 234 2.72 -8.69 14.73
C ALA A 234 4.23 -8.71 14.38
N LEU A 235 4.73 -9.82 13.82
CA LEU A 235 6.15 -10.02 13.53
C LEU A 235 6.79 -9.00 12.56
N PRO A 236 6.08 -8.40 11.59
CA PRO A 236 6.66 -7.39 10.71
C PRO A 236 6.88 -6.02 11.36
N ILE A 237 6.24 -5.71 12.50
CA ILE A 237 6.32 -4.38 13.14
C ILE A 237 7.75 -3.96 13.46
N PRO A 238 8.58 -4.78 14.15
CA PRO A 238 9.98 -4.44 14.40
C PRO A 238 10.78 -4.20 13.11
N GLY A 239 10.47 -4.94 12.05
CA GLY A 239 11.08 -4.76 10.73
C GLY A 239 10.87 -3.34 10.19
N VAL A 240 9.65 -2.81 10.29
CA VAL A 240 9.36 -1.43 9.85
C VAL A 240 10.11 -0.40 10.68
N ILE A 241 10.20 -0.58 12.00
CA ILE A 241 10.92 0.35 12.89
C ILE A 241 12.41 0.39 12.52
N VAL A 242 13.01 -0.77 12.27
CA VAL A 242 14.39 -0.87 11.78
C VAL A 242 14.51 -0.23 10.40
N GLY A 243 13.54 -0.47 9.50
CA GLY A 243 13.48 0.15 8.17
C GLY A 243 13.45 1.67 8.22
N ALA A 244 12.61 2.25 9.08
CA ALA A 244 12.53 3.68 9.31
C ALA A 244 13.89 4.27 9.70
N TRP A 245 14.61 3.61 10.61
CA TRP A 245 15.97 4.00 11.00
C TRP A 245 16.99 3.84 9.86
N LEU A 246 16.97 2.71 9.15
CA LEU A 246 17.90 2.40 8.05
C LEU A 246 17.79 3.38 6.88
N THR A 247 16.57 3.90 6.59
CA THR A 247 16.37 4.86 5.49
C THR A 247 17.27 6.09 5.57
N ASN A 248 17.68 6.48 6.77
CA ASN A 248 18.61 7.58 7.02
C ASN A 248 20.06 7.11 7.22
N SER A 249 20.27 5.90 7.73
CA SER A 249 21.61 5.39 8.04
C SER A 249 22.36 4.95 6.78
N ILE A 250 21.75 4.07 5.98
CA ILE A 250 22.37 3.50 4.77
C ILE A 250 21.80 4.09 3.48
N GLY A 251 20.74 4.88 3.56
CA GLY A 251 20.04 5.47 2.41
C GLY A 251 18.79 4.69 2.01
N ARG A 252 17.89 5.33 1.27
CA ARG A 252 16.57 4.78 0.91
C ARG A 252 16.74 3.62 -0.07
N ARG A 253 17.64 3.77 -1.05
CA ARG A 253 17.87 2.75 -2.08
C ARG A 253 18.42 1.47 -1.47
N TYR A 254 19.47 1.58 -0.67
CA TYR A 254 20.13 0.42 -0.07
C TYR A 254 19.26 -0.26 0.99
N THR A 255 18.45 0.49 1.72
CA THR A 255 17.46 -0.09 2.65
C THR A 255 16.46 -0.98 1.91
N GLY A 256 15.96 -0.53 0.76
CA GLY A 256 15.06 -1.35 -0.06
C GLY A 256 15.73 -2.59 -0.66
N MET A 257 16.97 -2.47 -1.13
CA MET A 257 17.76 -3.63 -1.58
C MET A 257 17.98 -4.65 -0.46
N ALA A 258 18.27 -4.21 0.76
CA ALA A 258 18.45 -5.09 1.91
C ALA A 258 17.16 -5.89 2.24
N GLY A 259 15.98 -5.27 2.11
CA GLY A 259 14.71 -5.99 2.28
C GLY A 259 14.44 -7.02 1.18
N PHE A 260 14.73 -6.69 -0.09
CA PHE A 260 14.64 -7.66 -1.17
C PHE A 260 15.64 -8.81 -1.02
N ALA A 261 16.86 -8.54 -0.57
CA ALA A 261 17.83 -9.59 -0.23
C ALA A 261 17.28 -10.53 0.85
N GLY A 262 16.57 -9.99 1.86
CA GLY A 262 15.84 -10.77 2.84
C GLY A 262 14.75 -11.67 2.23
N TYR A 263 13.95 -11.13 1.29
CA TYR A 263 12.97 -11.93 0.53
C TYR A 263 13.61 -13.05 -0.28
N VAL A 264 14.75 -12.79 -0.92
CA VAL A 264 15.50 -13.82 -1.68
C VAL A 264 15.92 -14.94 -0.72
N VAL A 265 16.68 -14.61 0.33
CA VAL A 265 17.24 -15.60 1.25
C VAL A 265 16.12 -16.40 1.93
N LEU A 266 15.16 -15.73 2.56
CA LEU A 266 14.10 -16.40 3.30
C LEU A 266 13.09 -17.10 2.38
N GLY A 267 12.80 -16.56 1.19
CA GLY A 267 11.93 -17.19 0.21
C GLY A 267 12.47 -18.54 -0.27
N PHE A 268 13.76 -18.60 -0.62
CA PHE A 268 14.41 -19.86 -1.00
C PHE A 268 14.55 -20.83 0.17
N ILE A 269 14.83 -20.34 1.40
CA ILE A 269 14.91 -21.20 2.60
C ILE A 269 13.54 -21.82 2.91
N ILE A 270 12.47 -21.02 2.95
CA ILE A 270 11.12 -21.51 3.25
C ILE A 270 10.67 -22.47 2.16
N GLY A 271 10.88 -22.13 0.88
CA GLY A 271 10.58 -23.03 -0.24
C GLY A 271 11.32 -24.37 -0.15
N GLY A 272 12.63 -24.34 0.13
CA GLY A 272 13.48 -25.54 0.23
C GLY A 272 13.22 -26.41 1.45
N THR A 273 12.73 -25.82 2.53
CA THR A 273 12.47 -26.53 3.80
C THR A 273 10.99 -26.73 4.10
N TYR A 274 10.10 -26.39 3.15
CA TYR A 274 8.65 -26.39 3.34
C TYR A 274 8.12 -27.73 3.86
N ALA A 275 8.61 -28.86 3.33
CA ALA A 275 8.17 -30.19 3.74
C ALA A 275 8.44 -30.50 5.23
N LYS A 276 9.49 -29.91 5.82
CA LYS A 276 9.79 -30.02 7.25
C LYS A 276 9.06 -28.96 8.06
N LEU A 277 9.00 -27.73 7.55
CA LEU A 277 8.32 -26.61 8.20
C LEU A 277 6.82 -26.82 8.33
N SER A 278 6.18 -27.50 7.37
CA SER A 278 4.75 -27.79 7.41
C SER A 278 4.35 -28.69 8.59
N GLN A 279 5.29 -29.43 9.17
CA GLN A 279 5.06 -30.21 10.39
C GLN A 279 5.24 -29.39 11.69
N HIS A 280 5.85 -28.19 11.59
CA HIS A 280 6.19 -27.33 12.71
C HIS A 280 5.69 -25.90 12.46
N ILE A 281 4.37 -25.70 12.64
CA ILE A 281 3.70 -24.42 12.38
C ILE A 281 4.36 -23.21 13.05
N ALA A 282 4.89 -23.36 14.26
CA ALA A 282 5.59 -22.28 14.97
C ALA A 282 6.84 -21.81 14.21
N ALA A 283 7.67 -22.75 13.75
CA ALA A 283 8.86 -22.44 12.97
C ALA A 283 8.51 -21.81 11.62
N PHE A 284 7.46 -22.33 10.97
CA PHE A 284 6.94 -21.75 9.73
C PHE A 284 6.50 -20.30 9.93
N VAL A 285 5.69 -20.02 10.95
CA VAL A 285 5.16 -18.66 11.23
C VAL A 285 6.29 -17.69 11.56
N VAL A 286 7.31 -18.11 12.31
CA VAL A 286 8.47 -17.26 12.61
C VAL A 286 9.24 -16.89 11.34
N LEU A 287 9.58 -17.88 10.50
CA LEU A 287 10.28 -17.61 9.24
C LEU A 287 9.44 -16.78 8.28
N TYR A 288 8.13 -17.05 8.22
CA TYR A 288 7.23 -16.29 7.37
C TYR A 288 7.01 -14.85 7.86
N GLY A 289 6.97 -14.66 9.18
CA GLY A 289 6.94 -13.33 9.80
C GLY A 289 8.23 -12.57 9.57
N LEU A 290 9.40 -13.23 9.64
CA LEU A 290 10.69 -12.64 9.26
C LEU A 290 10.72 -12.24 7.78
N LEU A 291 10.20 -13.09 6.88
CA LEU A 291 10.08 -12.79 5.45
C LEU A 291 9.30 -11.48 5.24
N GLN A 292 8.14 -11.34 5.88
CA GLN A 292 7.33 -10.12 5.83
C GLN A 292 8.02 -8.93 6.52
N ALA A 293 8.74 -9.16 7.63
CA ALA A 293 9.50 -8.13 8.32
C ALA A 293 10.58 -7.51 7.43
N PHE A 294 11.34 -8.32 6.68
CA PHE A 294 12.32 -7.82 5.71
C PHE A 294 11.66 -7.06 4.56
N GLY A 295 10.52 -7.53 4.08
CA GLY A 295 9.74 -6.83 3.06
C GLY A 295 9.29 -5.44 3.50
N HIS A 296 8.72 -5.37 4.70
CA HIS A 296 8.23 -4.13 5.28
C HIS A 296 9.36 -3.20 5.73
N MET A 297 10.49 -3.74 6.19
CA MET A 297 11.72 -3.00 6.53
C MET A 297 12.33 -2.34 5.29
N GLY A 298 12.42 -3.05 4.16
CA GLY A 298 13.07 -2.56 2.95
C GLY A 298 12.10 -1.88 2.00
N PRO A 299 11.58 -2.60 0.98
CA PRO A 299 10.75 -1.98 -0.04
C PRO A 299 9.47 -1.36 0.53
N GLY A 300 8.84 -1.95 1.55
CA GLY A 300 7.67 -1.37 2.21
C GLY A 300 7.93 0.05 2.73
N ALA A 301 9.00 0.23 3.50
CA ALA A 301 9.38 1.54 4.04
C ALA A 301 9.87 2.53 2.97
N THR A 302 10.60 2.05 1.96
CA THR A 302 11.37 2.92 1.06
C THR A 302 10.64 3.31 -0.20
N ILE A 303 9.75 2.48 -0.72
CA ILE A 303 9.24 2.67 -2.07
C ILE A 303 8.32 3.87 -2.21
N GLY A 304 7.42 4.05 -1.24
CA GLY A 304 6.54 5.19 -1.20
C GLY A 304 7.33 6.48 -1.00
N LEU A 305 8.34 6.43 -0.13
CA LEU A 305 9.24 7.55 0.16
C LEU A 305 10.06 7.96 -1.07
N ILE A 306 10.71 7.00 -1.74
CA ILE A 306 11.48 7.28 -2.96
C ILE A 306 10.55 7.85 -4.04
N SER A 307 9.35 7.30 -4.18
CA SER A 307 8.40 7.78 -5.19
C SER A 307 7.93 9.21 -4.90
N THR A 308 7.67 9.59 -3.66
CA THR A 308 7.25 10.97 -3.34
C THR A 308 8.42 11.96 -3.41
N GLU A 309 9.62 11.57 -2.99
CA GLU A 309 10.83 12.41 -3.05
C GLU A 309 11.38 12.56 -4.48
N SER A 310 11.06 11.64 -5.41
CA SER A 310 11.58 11.65 -6.79
C SER A 310 10.96 12.73 -7.68
N PHE A 311 9.84 13.32 -7.26
CA PHE A 311 9.07 14.25 -8.06
C PHE A 311 8.96 15.64 -7.42
N PRO A 312 9.01 16.71 -8.24
CA PRO A 312 8.76 18.06 -7.78
C PRO A 312 7.31 18.23 -7.31
N THR A 313 7.07 19.20 -6.44
CA THR A 313 5.80 19.45 -5.73
C THR A 313 4.62 19.57 -6.68
N ALA A 314 4.84 20.15 -7.86
CA ALA A 314 3.86 20.31 -8.93
C ALA A 314 3.21 19.02 -9.45
N MET A 315 3.97 17.92 -9.44
CA MET A 315 3.59 16.64 -10.02
C MET A 315 3.78 15.47 -9.05
N ARG A 316 4.08 15.75 -7.78
CA ARG A 316 4.36 14.75 -6.75
C ARG A 316 3.17 13.82 -6.53
N GLY A 317 1.97 14.40 -6.40
CA GLY A 317 0.71 13.67 -6.28
C GLY A 317 0.51 12.73 -7.48
N MET A 318 0.47 13.29 -8.69
CA MET A 318 0.35 12.52 -9.93
C MET A 318 1.42 11.43 -10.13
N GLY A 319 2.70 11.75 -9.89
CA GLY A 319 3.81 10.80 -10.05
C GLY A 319 3.70 9.63 -9.07
N TYR A 320 3.37 9.92 -7.81
CA TYR A 320 3.07 8.91 -6.80
C TYR A 320 1.81 8.10 -7.15
N SER A 321 0.77 8.74 -7.69
CA SER A 321 -0.44 8.06 -8.16
C SER A 321 -0.14 7.04 -9.24
N VAL A 322 0.61 7.42 -10.28
CA VAL A 322 0.96 6.48 -11.35
C VAL A 322 1.77 5.31 -10.78
N ALA A 323 2.79 5.58 -9.95
CA ALA A 323 3.59 4.53 -9.35
C ALA A 323 2.76 3.58 -8.48
N THR A 324 1.89 4.12 -7.63
CA THR A 324 1.00 3.33 -6.76
C THR A 324 -0.03 2.55 -7.58
N ALA A 325 -0.54 3.09 -8.69
CA ALA A 325 -1.46 2.37 -9.58
C ALA A 325 -0.80 1.15 -10.23
N PHE A 326 0.47 1.25 -10.63
CA PHE A 326 1.26 0.09 -11.06
C PHE A 326 1.51 -0.89 -9.91
N GLY A 327 1.73 -0.41 -8.69
CA GLY A 327 1.76 -1.26 -7.48
C GLY A 327 0.49 -2.08 -7.31
N ARG A 328 -0.68 -1.43 -7.29
CA ARG A 328 -1.98 -2.12 -7.19
C ARG A 328 -2.24 -3.08 -8.36
N THR A 329 -1.72 -2.77 -9.54
CA THR A 329 -1.74 -3.69 -10.68
C THR A 329 -0.87 -4.92 -10.39
N GLY A 330 0.35 -4.74 -9.87
CA GLY A 330 1.22 -5.81 -9.40
C GLY A 330 0.54 -6.70 -8.35
N ALA A 331 -0.12 -6.10 -7.36
CA ALA A 331 -0.92 -6.82 -6.36
C ALA A 331 -2.00 -7.71 -7.00
N ALA A 332 -2.75 -7.16 -7.97
CA ALA A 332 -3.82 -7.89 -8.63
C ALA A 332 -3.28 -9.05 -9.48
N VAL A 333 -2.20 -8.82 -10.24
CA VAL A 333 -1.55 -9.86 -11.05
C VAL A 333 -0.97 -10.94 -10.15
N GLY A 334 -0.21 -10.57 -9.10
CA GLY A 334 0.35 -11.52 -8.14
C GLY A 334 -0.73 -12.37 -7.49
N THR A 335 -1.86 -11.76 -7.10
CA THR A 335 -2.96 -12.48 -6.41
C THR A 335 -3.66 -13.45 -7.36
N GLN A 336 -3.78 -13.11 -8.66
CA GLN A 336 -4.32 -14.02 -9.68
C GLN A 336 -3.37 -15.17 -10.01
N CYS A 337 -2.06 -14.92 -10.02
CA CYS A 337 -1.05 -15.94 -10.36
C CYS A 337 -0.78 -16.92 -9.21
N PHE A 338 -1.05 -16.52 -7.97
CA PHE A 338 -0.70 -17.30 -6.78
C PHE A 338 -1.44 -18.64 -6.70
N THR A 339 -2.78 -18.64 -6.77
CA THR A 339 -3.59 -19.86 -6.63
C THR A 339 -3.30 -20.89 -7.73
N PRO A 340 -3.26 -20.54 -9.03
CA PRO A 340 -2.92 -21.50 -10.08
C PRO A 340 -1.51 -22.10 -9.93
N LEU A 341 -0.54 -21.31 -9.46
CA LEU A 341 0.81 -21.81 -9.20
C LEU A 341 0.84 -22.79 -8.02
N GLN A 342 0.12 -22.45 -6.95
CA GLN A 342 -0.04 -23.32 -5.78
C GLN A 342 -0.67 -24.66 -6.17
N ASP A 343 -1.72 -24.64 -6.99
CA ASP A 343 -2.40 -25.86 -7.44
C ASP A 343 -1.53 -26.73 -8.35
N ALA A 344 -0.70 -26.10 -9.20
CA ALA A 344 0.12 -26.82 -10.19
C ALA A 344 1.46 -27.34 -9.64
N ALA A 345 2.10 -26.60 -8.72
CA ALA A 345 3.47 -26.86 -8.27
C ALA A 345 3.61 -26.94 -6.73
N GLY A 346 2.51 -26.83 -5.99
CA GLY A 346 2.46 -26.91 -4.53
C GLY A 346 2.84 -25.61 -3.81
N ASP A 347 2.54 -25.56 -2.51
CA ASP A 347 2.76 -24.38 -1.66
C ASP A 347 4.21 -23.86 -1.70
N SER A 348 5.19 -24.76 -1.76
CA SER A 348 6.61 -24.40 -1.81
C SER A 348 7.00 -23.57 -3.03
N ALA A 349 6.32 -23.77 -4.18
CA ALA A 349 6.59 -23.06 -5.42
C ALA A 349 6.29 -21.57 -5.30
N THR A 350 5.30 -21.21 -4.48
CA THR A 350 4.95 -19.81 -4.23
C THR A 350 6.10 -19.07 -3.58
N PHE A 351 6.80 -19.68 -2.61
CA PHE A 351 7.96 -19.07 -1.95
C PHE A 351 9.17 -18.90 -2.88
N TYR A 352 9.39 -19.84 -3.80
CA TYR A 352 10.42 -19.69 -4.84
C TYR A 352 10.11 -18.56 -5.81
N LEU A 353 8.83 -18.40 -6.22
CA LEU A 353 8.41 -17.30 -7.07
C LEU A 353 8.70 -15.96 -6.39
N LEU A 354 8.35 -15.82 -5.11
CA LEU A 354 8.59 -14.58 -4.34
C LEU A 354 10.09 -14.27 -4.28
N GLY A 355 10.92 -15.27 -4.00
CA GLY A 355 12.39 -15.12 -4.02
C GLY A 355 12.91 -14.70 -5.40
N GLY A 356 12.41 -15.30 -6.48
CA GLY A 356 12.80 -14.95 -7.86
C GLY A 356 12.40 -13.53 -8.26
N VAL A 357 11.16 -13.12 -7.96
CA VAL A 357 10.69 -11.75 -8.23
C VAL A 357 11.44 -10.73 -7.36
N ALA A 358 11.85 -11.10 -6.14
CA ALA A 358 12.67 -10.25 -5.28
C ALA A 358 14.06 -9.96 -5.86
N ILE A 359 14.66 -10.90 -6.60
CA ILE A 359 15.92 -10.65 -7.34
C ILE A 359 15.70 -9.53 -8.37
N LEU A 360 14.60 -9.59 -9.14
CA LEU A 360 14.24 -8.54 -10.09
C LEU A 360 14.00 -7.20 -9.37
N GLY A 361 13.31 -7.23 -8.23
CA GLY A 361 13.09 -6.06 -7.37
C GLY A 361 14.40 -5.40 -6.95
N MET A 362 15.38 -6.20 -6.52
CA MET A 362 16.70 -5.72 -6.14
C MET A 362 17.46 -5.09 -7.32
N ILE A 363 17.37 -5.67 -8.52
CA ILE A 363 17.97 -5.10 -9.74
C ILE A 363 17.32 -3.77 -10.09
N VAL A 364 15.99 -3.67 -10.05
CA VAL A 364 15.27 -2.41 -10.33
C VAL A 364 15.63 -1.33 -9.32
N TYR A 365 15.79 -1.70 -8.04
CA TYR A 365 16.22 -0.77 -7.00
C TYR A 365 17.59 -0.15 -7.26
N TRP A 366 18.50 -0.83 -7.97
CA TRP A 366 19.78 -0.26 -8.36
C TRP A 366 19.64 1.00 -9.22
N PHE A 367 18.61 1.04 -10.06
CA PHE A 367 18.31 2.15 -10.96
C PHE A 367 17.50 3.28 -10.31
N LEU A 368 17.00 3.08 -9.09
CA LEU A 368 16.30 4.14 -8.36
C LEU A 368 17.28 5.23 -7.91
N PRO A 369 16.83 6.50 -7.86
CA PRO A 369 17.63 7.57 -7.29
C PRO A 369 17.78 7.38 -5.78
N GLU A 370 18.94 7.78 -5.24
CA GLU A 370 19.08 7.93 -3.78
C GLU A 370 18.38 9.22 -3.34
N SER A 371 17.08 9.10 -3.12
CA SER A 371 16.16 10.22 -2.95
C SER A 371 16.41 11.06 -1.69
N GLY A 372 17.09 10.50 -0.69
CA GLY A 372 17.49 11.22 0.52
C GLY A 372 18.48 12.36 0.29
N LYS A 373 19.17 12.37 -0.86
CA LYS A 373 20.12 13.43 -1.24
C LYS A 373 19.49 14.50 -2.13
N LEU A 374 18.23 14.33 -2.54
CA LEU A 374 17.55 15.29 -3.40
C LEU A 374 17.10 16.50 -2.57
N ASP A 375 17.44 17.68 -3.06
CA ASP A 375 16.89 18.95 -2.57
C ASP A 375 15.60 19.26 -3.34
N LEU A 376 14.47 19.19 -2.64
CA LEU A 376 13.13 19.31 -3.25
C LEU A 376 12.88 20.73 -3.78
N GLU A 377 13.36 21.75 -3.08
CA GLU A 377 13.22 23.15 -3.50
C GLU A 377 14.03 23.43 -4.77
N LYS A 378 15.23 22.84 -4.85
CA LYS A 378 16.06 22.95 -6.05
C LYS A 378 15.40 22.28 -7.24
N GLU A 379 14.85 21.08 -7.06
CA GLU A 379 14.12 20.38 -8.13
C GLU A 379 12.87 21.15 -8.58
N ASP A 380 12.16 21.81 -7.65
CA ASP A 380 11.03 22.69 -7.99
C ASP A 380 11.49 23.88 -8.84
N ARG A 381 12.59 24.55 -8.47
CA ARG A 381 13.16 25.66 -9.26
C ARG A 381 13.62 25.22 -10.65
N GLU A 382 14.32 24.09 -10.75
CA GLU A 382 14.77 23.55 -12.03
C GLU A 382 13.59 23.13 -12.92
N LEU A 383 12.47 22.70 -12.33
CA LEU A 383 11.24 22.45 -13.08
C LEU A 383 10.65 23.76 -13.61
N GLU A 384 10.56 24.81 -12.79
CA GLU A 384 10.04 26.12 -13.20
C GLU A 384 10.82 26.69 -14.40
N GLU A 385 12.15 26.65 -14.35
CA GLU A 385 13.03 27.13 -15.43
C GLU A 385 12.79 26.36 -16.74
N TYR A 386 12.60 25.04 -16.67
CA TYR A 386 12.33 24.20 -17.84
C TYR A 386 10.94 24.39 -18.43
N LEU A 387 9.93 24.59 -17.57
CA LEU A 387 8.57 24.91 -18.00
C LEU A 387 8.52 26.28 -18.69
N ALA A 388 9.25 27.26 -18.16
CA ALA A 388 9.41 28.58 -18.79
C ALA A 388 10.02 28.44 -20.20
N GLY A 389 11.06 27.60 -20.36
CA GLY A 389 11.64 27.29 -21.67
C GLY A 389 10.68 26.62 -22.68
N HIS A 390 9.57 26.06 -22.22
CA HIS A 390 8.52 25.45 -23.05
C HIS A 390 7.28 26.34 -23.20
N GLY A 391 7.34 27.61 -22.75
CA GLY A 391 6.26 28.58 -22.88
C GLY A 391 5.21 28.54 -21.75
N PHE A 392 5.49 27.84 -20.65
CA PHE A 392 4.65 27.84 -19.45
C PHE A 392 5.26 28.79 -18.41
N VAL A 393 4.75 30.02 -18.33
CA VAL A 393 5.25 31.04 -17.38
C VAL A 393 4.53 30.89 -16.05
N MET A 394 5.28 30.63 -14.97
CA MET A 394 4.75 30.61 -13.61
C MET A 394 4.59 32.04 -13.09
N GLU A 395 3.38 32.46 -12.73
CA GLU A 395 3.18 33.75 -12.03
C GLU A 395 3.87 33.66 -10.68
N LYS A 396 4.92 34.46 -10.45
CA LYS A 396 5.47 34.64 -9.11
C LYS A 396 4.45 35.39 -8.26
N LYS A 397 4.00 34.79 -7.15
CA LYS A 397 3.39 35.57 -6.07
C LYS A 397 4.47 36.39 -5.37
N TYR A 398 4.28 37.70 -5.36
CA TYR A 398 4.93 38.62 -4.42
C TYR A 398 4.37 38.44 -3.01
#